data_AF-A0A3A8AV59-F1
#
_entry.id   AF-A0A3A8AV59-F1
#
_cell.length_a   1.000
_cell.length_b   1.000
_cell.length_c   1.000
_cell.angle_alpha   90.00
_cell.angle_beta   90.00
_cell.angle_gamma   90.00
#
_symmetry.space_group_name_H-M   'P 1'
#
loop_
_entity.id
_entity.type
_entity.pdbx_description
1 polymer ?
#
loop_
_entity_poly.entity_id
_entity_poly.type
_entity_poly.pdbx_seq_one_letter_code
_entity_poly.pdbx_strand_id
1 'polypeptide(L)'
;MRFFILFLCVSLFFAPVATAQQGAMPAIGKADIVRMLGRIFTDDGIREDLVRLGFKGENLELATRQMRGLMTDPEVAGYIADQIIAFSADGTLPGNTRAGGALWGVIDRGVGHLPLRDLRYYYLVEQTVLGAMPIRECGLAIKERLSPAQLSDATARVAARLNTPALRQYYRIQRRAARLGATRAPVRMDPARIERTETMIFNALLARLDGAENRAVMIRTFARLDQAGNRRACAAGRLFIDTVMSLEGRALHDALLLLSLP
;
A
#
# COMPACT_ATOMS: atom_id res chain seq x y z
N MET A 1 -59.42 55.64 1.17
CA MET A 1 -58.89 56.70 0.28
C MET A 1 -57.87 56.01 -0.64
N ARG A 2 -58.19 55.64 -1.89
CA ARG A 2 -58.34 56.46 -3.11
C ARG A 2 -57.18 57.45 -3.32
N PHE A 3 -56.32 57.17 -4.32
CA PHE A 3 -55.72 58.04 -5.37
C PHE A 3 -54.46 57.33 -5.95
N PHE A 4 -54.46 56.72 -7.15
CA PHE A 4 -54.28 57.28 -8.53
C PHE A 4 -53.02 58.15 -8.68
N ILE A 5 -51.98 57.77 -9.46
CA ILE A 5 -51.66 58.10 -10.88
C ILE A 5 -50.39 57.25 -11.22
N LEU A 6 -50.22 56.39 -12.24
CA LEU A 6 -50.40 56.40 -13.71
C LEU A 6 -49.38 57.26 -14.50
N PHE A 7 -48.27 56.67 -14.96
CA PHE A 7 -47.52 57.00 -16.21
C PHE A 7 -46.48 55.87 -16.43
N LEU A 8 -46.72 54.88 -17.31
CA LEU A 8 -46.50 54.89 -18.76
C LEU A 8 -45.02 55.09 -19.14
N CYS A 9 -44.32 54.00 -19.47
CA CYS A 9 -43.52 53.87 -20.70
C CYS A 9 -43.00 52.44 -20.86
N VAL A 10 -43.58 51.79 -21.88
CA VAL A 10 -43.12 50.54 -22.49
C VAL A 10 -41.83 50.81 -23.25
N SER A 11 -40.77 50.07 -22.95
CA SER A 11 -39.65 49.78 -23.87
C SER A 11 -39.00 48.49 -23.36
N LEU A 12 -39.42 47.31 -23.82
CA LEU A 12 -38.74 46.59 -24.90
C LEU A 12 -37.21 46.65 -24.80
N PHE A 13 -36.65 45.87 -23.88
CA PHE A 13 -35.35 45.22 -24.11
C PHE A 13 -35.42 43.78 -23.58
N PHE A 14 -35.73 42.87 -24.50
CA PHE A 14 -35.39 41.46 -24.37
C PHE A 14 -33.85 41.37 -24.34
N ALA A 15 -33.27 41.35 -23.15
CA ALA A 15 -31.90 40.88 -22.99
C ALA A 15 -31.94 39.35 -23.03
N PRO A 16 -31.28 38.68 -23.99
CA PRO A 16 -31.12 37.24 -23.92
C PRO A 16 -30.32 36.93 -22.66
N VAL A 17 -30.92 36.11 -21.80
CA VAL A 17 -30.20 35.49 -20.69
C VAL A 17 -29.09 34.67 -21.34
N ALA A 18 -27.88 35.20 -21.30
CA ALA A 18 -26.69 34.46 -21.66
C ALA A 18 -26.67 33.25 -20.72
N THR A 19 -27.04 32.10 -21.26
CA THR A 19 -26.76 30.81 -20.66
C THR A 19 -25.25 30.76 -20.49
N ALA A 20 -24.79 31.05 -19.27
CA ALA A 20 -23.45 30.74 -18.86
C ALA A 20 -23.30 29.24 -19.10
N GLN A 21 -22.65 28.87 -20.22
CA GLN A 21 -22.02 27.58 -20.39
C GLN A 21 -21.05 27.47 -19.21
N GLN A 22 -21.53 26.85 -18.13
CA GLN A 22 -20.67 26.12 -17.21
C GLN A 22 -19.91 25.16 -18.12
N GLY A 23 -18.70 25.58 -18.51
CA GLY A 23 -17.79 24.74 -19.25
C GLY A 23 -17.65 23.48 -18.42
N ALA A 24 -18.27 22.40 -18.88
CA ALA A 24 -18.00 21.08 -18.36
C ALA A 24 -16.48 20.95 -18.42
N MET A 25 -15.84 20.86 -17.25
CA MET A 25 -14.43 20.52 -17.21
C MET A 25 -14.27 19.29 -18.11
N PRO A 26 -13.31 19.30 -19.06
CA PRO A 26 -13.11 18.13 -19.91
C PRO A 26 -12.94 16.93 -18.98
N ALA A 27 -13.86 15.96 -19.09
CA ALA A 27 -13.81 14.76 -18.28
C ALA A 27 -12.44 14.11 -18.52
N ILE A 28 -11.58 14.13 -17.51
CA ILE A 28 -10.22 13.60 -17.63
C ILE A 28 -10.35 12.12 -17.93
N GLY A 29 -10.02 11.72 -19.15
CA GLY A 29 -10.15 10.33 -19.57
C GLY A 29 -9.10 9.45 -18.91
N LYS A 30 -9.40 8.16 -18.76
CA LYS A 30 -8.43 7.16 -18.29
C LYS A 30 -7.10 7.23 -19.02
N ALA A 31 -7.13 7.43 -20.34
CA ALA A 31 -5.94 7.56 -21.17
C ALA A 31 -5.08 8.79 -20.80
N ASP A 32 -5.71 9.89 -20.35
CA ASP A 32 -4.99 11.09 -19.92
C ASP A 32 -4.34 10.90 -18.55
N ILE A 33 -5.01 10.20 -17.63
CA ILE A 33 -4.42 9.81 -16.33
C ILE A 33 -3.25 8.87 -16.52
N VAL A 34 -3.40 7.83 -17.36
CA VAL A 34 -2.30 6.91 -17.69
C VAL A 34 -1.11 7.67 -18.29
N ARG A 35 -1.36 8.61 -19.21
CA ARG A 35 -0.29 9.45 -19.80
C ARG A 35 0.36 10.36 -18.76
N MET A 36 -0.42 10.91 -17.82
CA MET A 36 0.09 11.74 -16.72
C MET A 36 0.96 10.92 -15.76
N LEU A 37 0.50 9.73 -15.34
CA LEU A 37 1.27 8.79 -14.52
C LEU A 37 2.58 8.41 -15.22
N GLY A 38 2.57 8.16 -16.53
CA GLY A 38 3.79 7.90 -17.28
C GLY A 38 4.80 9.05 -17.24
N ARG A 39 4.34 10.31 -17.21
CA ARG A 39 5.20 11.52 -17.22
C ARG A 39 5.74 11.91 -15.85
N ILE A 40 4.91 11.82 -14.81
CA ILE A 40 5.34 12.12 -13.42
C ILE A 40 6.53 11.23 -13.04
N PHE A 41 6.52 9.98 -13.53
CA PHE A 41 7.54 9.00 -13.20
C PHE A 41 8.77 8.97 -14.13
N THR A 42 8.87 9.95 -15.04
CA THR A 42 10.05 10.17 -15.88
C THR A 42 10.93 11.33 -15.44
N ASP A 43 10.47 12.18 -14.51
CA ASP A 43 11.20 13.38 -14.05
C ASP A 43 12.34 13.08 -13.07
N ASP A 44 13.33 13.98 -13.06
CA ASP A 44 14.51 13.96 -12.18
C ASP A 44 14.14 13.94 -10.68
N GLY A 45 12.96 14.46 -10.31
CA GLY A 45 12.50 14.54 -8.92
C GLY A 45 12.41 13.19 -8.20
N ILE A 46 12.03 12.11 -8.88
CA ILE A 46 12.00 10.77 -8.26
C ILE A 46 13.38 10.26 -7.95
N ARG A 47 14.35 10.54 -8.82
CA ARG A 47 15.73 10.15 -8.58
C ARG A 47 16.27 10.88 -7.35
N GLU A 48 15.98 12.18 -7.21
CA GLU A 48 16.35 12.97 -6.04
C GLU A 48 15.70 12.45 -4.75
N ASP A 49 14.42 12.10 -4.79
CA ASP A 49 13.72 11.51 -3.64
C ASP A 49 14.33 10.16 -3.23
N LEU A 50 14.65 9.29 -4.20
CA LEU A 50 15.34 8.02 -3.94
C LEU A 50 16.73 8.23 -3.33
N VAL A 51 17.49 9.23 -3.80
CA VAL A 51 18.77 9.61 -3.19
C VAL A 51 18.58 10.07 -1.74
N ARG A 52 17.54 10.87 -1.46
CA ARG A 52 17.18 11.32 -0.10
C ARG A 52 16.80 10.16 0.82
N LEU A 53 16.21 9.10 0.26
CA LEU A 53 15.92 7.84 0.97
C LEU A 53 17.18 6.96 1.16
N GLY A 54 18.31 7.33 0.57
CA GLY A 54 19.60 6.68 0.76
C GLY A 54 19.98 5.68 -0.32
N PHE A 55 19.22 5.59 -1.42
CA PHE A 55 19.62 4.80 -2.58
C PHE A 55 20.83 5.42 -3.27
N LYS A 56 21.78 4.58 -3.68
CA LYS A 56 23.02 4.99 -4.36
C LYS A 56 23.54 3.88 -5.26
N GLY A 57 24.40 4.24 -6.23
CA GLY A 57 25.02 3.29 -7.16
C GLY A 57 23.99 2.42 -7.88
N GLU A 58 24.26 1.11 -7.99
CA GLU A 58 23.36 0.18 -8.69
C GLU A 58 21.96 0.09 -8.06
N ASN A 59 21.84 0.24 -6.74
CA ASN A 59 20.53 0.21 -6.08
C ASN A 59 19.65 1.39 -6.48
N LEU A 60 20.23 2.58 -6.68
CA LEU A 60 19.51 3.75 -7.19
C LEU A 60 18.99 3.49 -8.60
N GLU A 61 19.86 2.97 -9.47
CA GLU A 61 19.48 2.62 -10.84
C GLU A 61 18.36 1.56 -10.89
N LEU A 62 18.42 0.56 -10.02
CA LEU A 62 17.37 -0.44 -9.89
C LEU A 62 16.04 0.16 -9.42
N ALA A 63 16.07 1.02 -8.39
CA ALA A 63 14.88 1.66 -7.85
C ALA A 63 14.22 2.59 -8.88
N THR A 64 15.00 3.43 -9.56
CA THR A 64 14.49 4.31 -10.63
C THR A 64 13.87 3.50 -11.76
N ARG A 65 14.54 2.44 -12.24
CA ARG A 65 13.98 1.56 -13.27
C ARG A 65 12.74 0.82 -12.82
N GLN A 66 12.65 0.45 -11.54
CA GLN A 66 11.47 -0.22 -10.99
C GLN A 66 10.27 0.70 -10.97
N MET A 67 10.41 1.92 -10.43
CA MET A 67 9.32 2.90 -10.36
C MET A 67 8.80 3.24 -11.77
N ARG A 68 9.71 3.54 -12.70
CA ARG A 68 9.35 3.79 -14.11
C ARG A 68 8.66 2.59 -14.73
N GLY A 69 9.20 1.38 -14.52
CA GLY A 69 8.66 0.15 -15.09
C GLY A 69 7.26 -0.20 -14.59
N LEU A 70 6.94 0.11 -13.32
CA LEU A 70 5.60 -0.08 -12.77
C LEU A 70 4.60 0.95 -13.34
N MET A 71 5.01 2.21 -13.45
CA MET A 71 4.12 3.31 -13.86
C MET A 71 3.88 3.38 -15.36
N THR A 72 4.75 2.76 -16.15
CA THR A 72 4.59 2.62 -17.61
C THR A 72 4.00 1.27 -18.00
N ASP A 73 3.73 0.39 -17.05
CA ASP A 73 3.07 -0.88 -17.31
C ASP A 73 1.56 -0.63 -17.58
N PRO A 74 1.03 -0.99 -18.77
CA PRO A 74 -0.34 -0.63 -19.14
C PRO A 74 -1.42 -1.20 -18.21
N GLU A 75 -1.21 -2.40 -17.67
CA GLU A 75 -2.19 -3.05 -16.78
C GLU A 75 -2.21 -2.34 -15.43
N VAL A 76 -1.02 -2.10 -14.86
CA VAL A 76 -0.86 -1.45 -13.56
C VAL A 76 -1.32 0.01 -13.63
N ALA A 77 -0.84 0.77 -14.61
CA ALA A 77 -1.22 2.16 -14.79
C ALA A 77 -2.72 2.31 -15.10
N GLY A 78 -3.27 1.40 -15.91
CA GLY A 78 -4.71 1.36 -16.20
C GLY A 78 -5.55 1.11 -14.95
N TYR A 79 -5.15 0.17 -14.10
CA TYR A 79 -5.82 -0.10 -12.83
C TYR A 79 -5.76 1.09 -11.85
N ILE A 80 -4.57 1.71 -11.71
CA ILE A 80 -4.41 2.91 -10.89
C ILE A 80 -5.29 4.05 -11.40
N ALA A 81 -5.36 4.24 -12.73
CA ALA A 81 -6.23 5.24 -13.33
C ALA A 81 -7.71 4.97 -13.03
N ASP A 82 -8.16 3.72 -13.08
CA ASP A 82 -9.53 3.36 -12.69
C ASP A 82 -9.81 3.69 -11.22
N GLN A 83 -8.86 3.46 -10.31
CA GLN A 83 -9.00 3.83 -8.90
C GLN A 83 -9.08 5.36 -8.70
N ILE A 84 -8.27 6.13 -9.43
CA ILE A 84 -8.30 7.59 -9.37
C ILE A 84 -9.65 8.11 -9.89
N ILE A 85 -10.17 7.55 -10.99
CA ILE A 85 -11.48 7.92 -11.54
C ILE A 85 -12.58 7.61 -10.53
N ALA A 86 -12.62 6.39 -9.98
CA ALA A 86 -13.60 6.00 -8.98
C ALA A 86 -13.57 6.92 -7.75
N PHE A 87 -12.36 7.25 -7.27
CA PHE A 87 -12.21 8.20 -6.16
C PHE A 87 -12.70 9.60 -6.51
N SER A 88 -12.41 10.09 -7.71
CA SER A 88 -12.85 11.42 -8.15
C SER A 88 -14.36 11.53 -8.34
N ALA A 89 -15.04 10.42 -8.64
CA ALA A 89 -16.49 10.38 -8.85
C ALA A 89 -17.25 10.30 -7.52
N ASP A 90 -16.84 9.41 -6.62
CA ASP A 90 -17.64 9.04 -5.45
C ASP A 90 -16.99 9.47 -4.11
N GLY A 91 -15.83 10.14 -4.16
CA GLY A 91 -15.04 10.52 -2.99
C GLY A 91 -14.49 9.31 -2.21
N THR A 92 -14.64 8.10 -2.74
CA THR A 92 -14.31 6.82 -2.07
C THR A 92 -13.29 6.05 -2.90
N LEU A 93 -12.17 5.66 -2.28
CA LEU A 93 -11.21 4.76 -2.92
C LEU A 93 -11.77 3.32 -2.86
N PRO A 94 -11.75 2.54 -3.96
CA PRO A 94 -12.21 1.15 -3.92
C PRO A 94 -11.30 0.28 -3.03
N GLY A 95 -11.84 -0.25 -1.93
CA GLY A 95 -11.11 -1.10 -0.97
C GLY A 95 -10.27 -0.29 0.03
N ASN A 96 -9.64 -0.98 0.99
CA ASN A 96 -8.80 -0.45 2.09
C ASN A 96 -7.54 0.33 1.64
N THR A 97 -7.56 0.99 0.47
CA THR A 97 -6.54 1.87 -0.06
C THR A 97 -6.40 3.11 0.84
N ARG A 98 -5.75 2.96 2.00
CA ARG A 98 -5.27 4.08 2.80
C ARG A 98 -4.26 4.85 1.95
N ALA A 99 -4.17 6.16 2.14
CA ALA A 99 -3.50 7.18 1.31
C ALA A 99 -1.98 7.01 1.01
N GLY A 100 -1.41 5.80 1.06
CA GLY A 100 -0.04 5.42 0.69
C GLY A 100 0.16 4.97 -0.74
N GLY A 101 -0.71 5.40 -1.63
CA GLY A 101 -0.52 5.25 -3.07
C GLY A 101 -1.22 4.01 -3.62
N ALA A 102 -2.03 4.23 -4.65
CA ALA A 102 -2.65 3.19 -5.48
C ALA A 102 -1.67 2.09 -5.93
N LEU A 103 -0.36 2.41 -6.00
CA LEU A 103 0.69 1.45 -6.30
C LEU A 103 0.86 0.35 -5.24
N TRP A 104 0.90 0.71 -3.95
CA TRP A 104 1.06 -0.31 -2.91
C TRP A 104 -0.20 -1.16 -2.80
N GLY A 105 -1.39 -0.55 -2.91
CA GLY A 105 -2.65 -1.28 -2.93
C GLY A 105 -2.74 -2.33 -4.06
N VAL A 106 -2.22 -2.03 -5.26
CA VAL A 106 -2.20 -3.00 -6.36
C VAL A 106 -1.16 -4.11 -6.14
N ILE A 107 -0.01 -3.79 -5.53
CA ILE A 107 0.98 -4.81 -5.14
C ILE A 107 0.36 -5.76 -4.12
N ASP A 108 -0.18 -5.24 -3.01
CA ASP A 108 -0.73 -6.03 -1.91
C ASP A 108 -1.81 -7.00 -2.38
N ARG A 109 -2.74 -6.51 -3.21
CA ARG A 109 -3.76 -7.36 -3.88
C ARG A 109 -3.18 -8.54 -4.65
N GLY A 110 -1.99 -8.36 -5.22
CA GLY A 110 -1.32 -9.34 -6.07
C GLY A 110 -0.39 -10.28 -5.33
N VAL A 111 0.07 -9.94 -4.12
CA VAL A 111 1.00 -10.76 -3.33
C VAL A 111 0.41 -12.14 -3.06
N GLY A 112 -0.87 -12.23 -2.70
CA GLY A 112 -1.55 -13.52 -2.46
C GLY A 112 -1.63 -14.45 -3.68
N HIS A 113 -1.43 -13.95 -4.91
CA HIS A 113 -1.39 -14.75 -6.13
C HIS A 113 0.00 -15.30 -6.46
N LEU A 114 1.04 -14.91 -5.72
CA LEU A 114 2.40 -15.35 -5.97
C LEU A 114 2.56 -16.85 -5.65
N PRO A 115 3.38 -17.59 -6.42
CA PRO A 115 3.75 -18.94 -6.03
C PRO A 115 4.51 -18.92 -4.70
N LEU A 116 4.38 -19.98 -3.89
CA LEU A 116 4.98 -20.08 -2.55
C LEU A 116 6.46 -19.66 -2.49
N ARG A 117 7.26 -19.99 -3.52
CA ARG A 117 8.66 -19.56 -3.59
C ARG A 117 8.83 -18.04 -3.60
N ASP A 118 8.06 -17.35 -4.45
CA ASP A 118 8.11 -15.89 -4.57
C ASP A 118 7.50 -15.24 -3.31
N LEU A 119 6.43 -15.84 -2.78
CA LEU A 119 5.77 -15.37 -1.56
C LEU A 119 6.69 -15.47 -0.33
N ARG A 120 7.37 -16.60 -0.14
CA ARG A 120 8.36 -16.79 0.92
C ARG A 120 9.50 -15.79 0.80
N TYR A 121 9.99 -15.55 -0.42
CA TYR A 121 11.06 -14.58 -0.65
C TYR A 121 10.60 -13.16 -0.33
N TYR A 122 9.38 -12.79 -0.70
CA TYR A 122 8.78 -11.49 -0.37
C TYR A 122 8.80 -11.25 1.14
N TYR A 123 8.22 -12.17 1.91
CA TYR A 123 8.19 -12.05 3.38
C TYR A 123 9.54 -12.18 4.06
N LEU A 124 10.52 -12.86 3.46
CA LEU A 124 11.90 -12.86 3.96
C LEU A 124 12.53 -11.46 3.87
N VAL A 125 12.26 -10.74 2.77
CA VAL A 125 12.71 -9.35 2.64
C VAL A 125 11.95 -8.45 3.61
N GLU A 126 10.63 -8.58 3.75
CA GLU A 126 9.84 -7.84 4.75
C GLU A 126 10.35 -8.06 6.17
N GLN A 127 10.65 -9.30 6.55
CA GLN A 127 11.26 -9.65 7.84
C GLN A 127 12.61 -8.95 8.02
N THR A 128 13.46 -8.95 6.98
CA THR A 128 14.77 -8.29 7.01
C THR A 128 14.61 -6.78 7.16
N VAL A 129 13.65 -6.18 6.44
CA VAL A 129 13.34 -4.76 6.50
C VAL A 129 12.90 -4.38 7.91
N LEU A 130 11.89 -5.08 8.47
CA LEU A 130 11.41 -4.86 9.84
C LEU A 130 12.51 -5.06 10.90
N GLY A 131 13.39 -6.04 10.66
CA GLY A 131 14.57 -6.33 11.49
C GLY A 131 15.61 -5.21 11.50
N ALA A 132 15.74 -4.48 10.40
CA ALA A 132 16.70 -3.39 10.24
C ALA A 132 16.10 -1.99 10.46
N MET A 133 14.77 -1.85 10.55
CA MET A 133 14.12 -0.60 10.94
C MET A 133 14.55 -0.15 12.36
N PRO A 134 14.72 1.16 12.59
CA PRO A 134 14.83 1.72 13.94
C PRO A 134 13.68 1.26 14.85
N ILE A 135 13.97 0.98 16.11
CA ILE A 135 12.99 0.42 17.08
C ILE A 135 11.71 1.26 17.16
N ARG A 136 11.83 2.59 17.11
CA ARG A 136 10.68 3.50 17.13
C ARG A 136 9.78 3.30 15.92
N GLU A 137 10.34 3.30 14.72
CA GLU A 137 9.60 3.13 13.46
C GLU A 137 9.00 1.74 13.36
N CYS A 138 9.78 0.70 13.65
CA CYS A 138 9.31 -0.69 13.73
C CYS A 138 8.12 -0.82 14.69
N GLY A 139 8.22 -0.25 15.90
CA GLY A 139 7.12 -0.31 16.86
C GLY A 139 5.87 0.46 16.42
N LEU A 140 6.04 1.61 15.75
CA LEU A 140 4.90 2.36 15.19
C LEU A 140 4.27 1.64 13.99
N ALA A 141 5.08 1.00 13.13
CA ALA A 141 4.60 0.21 11.99
C ALA A 141 3.74 -0.97 12.48
N ILE A 142 4.25 -1.75 13.43
CA ILE A 142 3.53 -2.90 14.01
C ILE A 142 2.23 -2.49 14.71
N LYS A 143 2.16 -1.26 15.23
CA LYS A 143 0.96 -0.70 15.85
C LYS A 143 0.03 0.02 14.87
N GLU A 144 0.36 0.01 13.58
CA GLU A 144 -0.34 0.76 12.52
C GLU A 144 -0.47 2.27 12.80
N ARG A 145 0.57 2.86 13.42
CA ARG A 145 0.60 4.29 13.79
C ARG A 145 1.46 5.15 12.88
N LEU A 146 2.08 4.56 11.87
CA LEU A 146 2.72 5.32 10.79
C LEU A 146 1.66 5.66 9.74
N SER A 147 1.70 6.90 9.24
CA SER A 147 0.98 7.19 8.01
C SER A 147 1.55 6.32 6.88
N PRO A 148 0.78 6.05 5.82
CA PRO A 148 1.28 5.22 4.74
C PRO A 148 2.55 5.78 4.06
N ALA A 149 2.67 7.11 3.92
CA ALA A 149 3.89 7.75 3.44
C ALA A 149 5.09 7.53 4.38
N GLN A 150 4.87 7.65 5.70
CA GLN A 150 5.92 7.39 6.69
C GLN A 150 6.38 5.93 6.68
N LEU A 151 5.45 4.98 6.53
CA LEU A 151 5.77 3.56 6.42
C LEU A 151 6.56 3.26 5.13
N SER A 152 6.13 3.83 4.00
CA SER A 152 6.83 3.71 2.72
C SER A 152 8.25 4.25 2.81
N ASP A 153 8.45 5.44 3.39
CA ASP A 153 9.77 6.04 3.59
C ASP A 153 10.67 5.20 4.51
N ALA A 154 10.15 4.75 5.65
CA ALA A 154 10.89 3.91 6.60
C ALA A 154 11.35 2.60 5.93
N THR A 155 10.46 1.97 5.18
CA THR A 155 10.74 0.74 4.41
C THR A 155 11.77 1.02 3.32
N ALA A 156 11.62 2.09 2.55
CA ALA A 156 12.51 2.46 1.47
C ALA A 156 13.94 2.75 1.96
N ARG A 157 14.10 3.45 3.10
CA ARG A 157 15.41 3.72 3.70
C ARG A 157 16.16 2.46 4.09
N VAL A 158 15.45 1.43 4.52
CA VAL A 158 16.04 0.12 4.82
C VAL A 158 16.30 -0.66 3.53
N ALA A 159 15.35 -0.67 2.60
CA ALA A 159 15.48 -1.33 1.30
C ALA A 159 16.68 -0.80 0.49
N ALA A 160 16.99 0.49 0.60
CA ALA A 160 18.15 1.13 -0.02
C ALA A 160 19.49 0.48 0.36
N ARG A 161 19.55 -0.15 1.55
CA ARG A 161 20.73 -0.80 2.12
C ARG A 161 20.80 -2.30 1.84
N LEU A 162 19.77 -2.87 1.20
CA LEU A 162 19.81 -4.26 0.76
C LEU A 162 20.95 -4.45 -0.23
N ASN A 163 21.55 -5.64 -0.22
CA ASN A 163 22.45 -6.00 -1.30
C ASN A 163 21.69 -6.01 -2.64
N THR A 164 22.38 -5.64 -3.70
CA THR A 164 21.79 -5.45 -5.02
C THR A 164 21.07 -6.69 -5.57
N PRO A 165 21.61 -7.93 -5.45
CA PRO A 165 20.87 -9.13 -5.85
C PRO A 165 19.53 -9.27 -5.13
N ALA A 166 19.49 -9.00 -3.82
CA ALA A 166 18.28 -9.13 -3.04
C ALA A 166 17.22 -8.11 -3.46
N LEU A 167 17.64 -6.85 -3.64
CA LEU A 167 16.78 -5.76 -4.09
C LEU A 167 16.21 -6.03 -5.49
N ARG A 168 17.04 -6.51 -6.42
CA ARG A 168 16.63 -6.86 -7.79
C ARG A 168 15.54 -7.93 -7.79
N GLN A 169 15.74 -8.99 -7.01
CA GLN A 169 14.77 -10.07 -6.91
C GLN A 169 13.46 -9.62 -6.24
N TYR A 170 13.56 -8.80 -5.20
CA TYR A 170 12.40 -8.22 -4.53
C TYR A 170 11.56 -7.34 -5.47
N TYR A 171 12.21 -6.46 -6.24
CA TYR A 171 11.53 -5.65 -7.27
C TYR A 171 10.91 -6.46 -8.40
N ARG A 172 11.56 -7.56 -8.84
CA ARG A 172 10.95 -8.50 -9.79
C ARG A 172 9.64 -9.06 -9.23
N ILE A 173 9.64 -9.48 -7.96
CA ILE A 173 8.46 -10.03 -7.29
C ILE A 173 7.36 -8.98 -7.16
N GLN A 174 7.68 -7.78 -6.68
CA GLN A 174 6.72 -6.67 -6.59
C GLN A 174 6.08 -6.35 -7.95
N ARG A 175 6.86 -6.33 -9.04
CA ARG A 175 6.31 -6.09 -10.39
C ARG A 175 5.34 -7.18 -10.81
N ARG A 176 5.67 -8.44 -10.51
CA ARG A 176 4.78 -9.58 -10.77
C ARG A 176 3.50 -9.46 -9.95
N ALA A 177 3.61 -9.14 -8.66
CA ALA A 177 2.47 -8.91 -7.79
C ALA A 177 1.59 -7.77 -8.32
N ALA A 178 2.16 -6.60 -8.66
CA ALA A 178 1.40 -5.48 -9.24
C ALA A 178 0.57 -5.88 -10.47
N ARG A 179 1.16 -6.62 -11.43
CA ARG A 179 0.40 -7.12 -12.59
C ARG A 179 -0.74 -8.05 -12.19
N LEU A 180 -0.47 -8.99 -11.28
CA LEU A 180 -1.49 -9.92 -10.79
C LEU A 180 -2.61 -9.17 -10.05
N GLY A 181 -2.28 -8.18 -9.24
CA GLY A 181 -3.26 -7.37 -8.50
C GLY A 181 -4.09 -6.46 -9.39
N ALA A 182 -3.51 -5.96 -10.48
CA ALA A 182 -4.21 -5.15 -11.49
C ALA A 182 -5.19 -5.98 -12.33
N THR A 183 -4.84 -7.24 -12.64
CA THR A 183 -5.58 -8.09 -13.58
C THR A 183 -6.49 -9.13 -12.92
N ARG A 184 -6.31 -9.41 -11.62
CA ARG A 184 -7.07 -10.45 -10.91
C ARG A 184 -7.87 -9.86 -9.75
N ALA A 185 -8.97 -10.54 -9.45
CA ALA A 185 -9.69 -10.31 -8.20
C ALA A 185 -8.80 -10.63 -6.99
N PRO A 186 -8.99 -9.97 -5.84
CA PRO A 186 -8.23 -10.27 -4.63
C PRO A 186 -8.40 -11.74 -4.23
N VAL A 187 -7.33 -12.35 -3.73
CA VAL A 187 -7.41 -13.71 -3.17
C VAL A 187 -8.32 -13.70 -1.95
N ARG A 188 -9.14 -14.73 -1.81
CA ARG A 188 -10.01 -14.95 -0.66
C ARG A 188 -9.62 -16.26 0.01
N MET A 189 -9.71 -16.29 1.33
CA MET A 189 -9.64 -17.49 2.13
C MET A 189 -11.00 -17.74 2.77
N ASP A 190 -11.41 -19.00 2.88
CA ASP A 190 -12.61 -19.34 3.61
C ASP A 190 -12.43 -19.05 5.12
N PRO A 191 -13.48 -18.61 5.84
CA PRO A 191 -13.37 -18.26 7.26
C PRO A 191 -12.81 -19.37 8.13
N ALA A 192 -13.17 -20.62 7.85
CA ALA A 192 -12.69 -21.77 8.62
C ALA A 192 -11.18 -22.00 8.42
N ARG A 193 -10.64 -21.73 7.23
CA ARG A 193 -9.21 -21.81 6.95
C ARG A 193 -8.46 -20.65 7.58
N ILE A 194 -9.04 -19.45 7.62
CA ILE A 194 -8.49 -18.31 8.35
C ILE A 194 -8.34 -18.69 9.83
N GLU A 195 -9.41 -19.12 10.49
CA GLU A 195 -9.41 -19.48 11.91
C GLU A 195 -8.40 -20.60 12.23
N ARG A 196 -8.34 -21.65 11.40
CA ARG A 196 -7.34 -22.72 11.53
C ARG A 196 -5.91 -22.19 11.41
N THR A 197 -5.68 -21.27 10.47
CA THR A 197 -4.36 -20.69 10.21
C THR A 197 -3.94 -19.77 11.37
N GLU A 198 -4.84 -18.93 11.86
CA GLU A 198 -4.61 -18.07 13.02
C GLU A 198 -4.29 -18.90 14.28
N THR A 199 -5.10 -19.93 14.56
CA THR A 199 -4.89 -20.85 15.68
C THR A 199 -3.53 -21.54 15.59
N MET A 200 -3.15 -22.01 14.40
CA MET A 200 -1.85 -22.61 14.15
C MET A 200 -0.70 -21.62 14.41
N ILE A 201 -0.78 -20.39 13.88
CA ILE A 201 0.24 -19.36 14.11
C ILE A 201 0.35 -19.03 15.60
N PHE A 202 -0.79 -18.89 16.28
CA PHE A 202 -0.83 -18.61 17.71
C PHE A 202 -0.19 -19.73 18.54
N ASN A 203 -0.48 -20.99 18.22
CA ASN A 203 0.13 -22.14 18.89
C ASN A 203 1.65 -22.21 18.64
N ALA A 204 2.09 -21.96 17.41
CA ALA A 204 3.52 -21.90 17.09
C ALA A 204 4.23 -20.76 17.87
N LEU A 205 3.57 -19.61 18.03
CA LEU A 205 4.07 -18.48 18.80
C LEU A 205 4.16 -18.83 20.30
N LEU A 206 3.14 -19.47 20.85
CA LEU A 206 3.14 -19.92 22.25
C LEU A 206 4.26 -20.93 22.51
N ALA A 207 4.49 -21.88 21.60
CA ALA A 207 5.58 -22.84 21.69
C ALA A 207 6.95 -22.14 21.67
N ARG A 208 7.12 -21.11 20.84
CA ARG A 208 8.35 -20.31 20.75
C ARG A 208 8.62 -19.48 22.01
N LEU A 209 7.58 -19.17 22.77
CA LEU A 209 7.64 -18.46 24.04
C LEU A 209 7.74 -19.40 25.25
N ASP A 210 7.68 -20.71 25.05
CA ASP A 210 7.75 -21.65 26.16
C ASP A 210 9.14 -21.64 26.80
N GLY A 211 9.19 -21.64 28.14
CA GLY A 211 10.42 -21.46 28.90
C GLY A 211 11.09 -20.07 28.80
N ALA A 212 10.57 -19.13 28.02
CA ALA A 212 11.14 -17.78 27.91
C ALA A 212 10.87 -16.96 29.18
N GLU A 213 11.92 -16.35 29.76
CA GLU A 213 11.80 -15.50 30.96
C GLU A 213 10.78 -14.36 30.81
N ASN A 214 10.60 -13.86 29.59
CA ASN A 214 9.68 -12.77 29.27
C ASN A 214 8.32 -13.23 28.72
N ARG A 215 7.99 -14.53 28.77
CA ARG A 215 6.75 -15.12 28.22
C ARG A 215 5.49 -14.33 28.59
N ALA A 216 5.27 -14.12 29.89
CA ALA A 216 4.07 -13.43 30.37
C ALA A 216 3.99 -11.98 29.87
N VAL A 217 5.13 -11.30 29.75
CA VAL A 217 5.20 -9.93 29.20
C VAL A 217 4.88 -9.94 27.70
N MET A 218 5.38 -10.91 26.96
CA MET A 218 5.15 -10.99 25.51
C MET A 218 3.70 -11.36 25.19
N ILE A 219 3.10 -12.31 25.91
CA ILE A 219 1.68 -12.66 25.76
C ILE A 219 0.79 -11.42 26.00
N ARG A 220 1.04 -10.66 27.08
CA ARG A 220 0.33 -9.41 27.34
C ARG A 220 0.57 -8.35 26.25
N THR A 221 1.76 -8.33 25.66
CA THR A 221 2.10 -7.41 24.57
C THR A 221 1.29 -7.74 23.31
N PHE A 222 1.15 -9.01 22.93
CA PHE A 222 0.29 -9.41 21.82
C PHE A 222 -1.18 -9.09 22.08
N ALA A 223 -1.67 -9.33 23.30
CA ALA A 223 -3.05 -9.02 23.68
C ALA A 223 -3.39 -7.52 23.69
N ARG A 224 -2.39 -6.64 23.87
CA ARG A 224 -2.56 -5.17 24.01
C ARG A 224 -1.49 -4.43 23.20
N LEU A 225 -1.35 -4.82 21.93
CA LEU A 225 -0.28 -4.34 21.05
C LEU A 225 -0.35 -2.82 20.83
N ASP A 226 -1.56 -2.30 20.67
CA ASP A 226 -1.88 -0.88 20.56
C ASP A 226 -1.34 -0.04 21.73
N GLN A 227 -1.36 -0.60 22.94
CA GLN A 227 -0.93 0.06 24.17
C GLN A 227 0.54 -0.23 24.52
N ALA A 228 1.16 -1.22 23.90
CA ALA A 228 2.55 -1.54 24.12
C ALA A 228 3.47 -0.37 23.71
N GLY A 229 4.54 -0.15 24.48
CA GLY A 229 5.61 0.75 24.08
C GLY A 229 6.33 0.24 22.81
N ASN A 230 6.86 1.14 21.99
CA ASN A 230 7.41 0.82 20.67
C ASN A 230 8.47 -0.30 20.69
N ARG A 231 9.30 -0.36 21.74
CA ARG A 231 10.29 -1.44 21.90
C ARG A 231 9.65 -2.82 22.01
N ARG A 232 8.58 -2.96 22.79
CA ARG A 232 7.87 -4.24 22.96
C ARG A 232 7.05 -4.58 21.72
N ALA A 233 6.38 -3.60 21.13
CA ALA A 233 5.65 -3.81 19.88
C ALA A 233 6.58 -4.27 18.75
N CYS A 234 7.75 -3.63 18.59
CA CYS A 234 8.74 -4.05 17.60
C CYS A 234 9.25 -5.48 17.87
N ALA A 235 9.56 -5.81 19.14
CA ALA A 235 9.99 -7.16 19.50
C ALA A 235 8.90 -8.21 19.22
N ALA A 236 7.64 -7.90 19.54
CA ALA A 236 6.49 -8.76 19.27
C ALA A 236 6.30 -8.97 17.76
N GLY A 237 6.34 -7.90 16.95
CA GLY A 237 6.22 -8.00 15.50
C GLY A 237 7.33 -8.82 14.86
N ARG A 238 8.58 -8.64 15.30
CA ARG A 238 9.73 -9.44 14.85
C ARG A 238 9.58 -10.92 15.22
N LEU A 239 9.17 -11.20 16.46
CA LEU A 239 8.91 -12.57 16.90
C LEU A 239 7.78 -13.23 16.10
N PHE A 240 6.72 -12.48 15.81
CA PHE A 240 5.58 -12.98 15.03
C PHE A 240 6.00 -13.38 13.62
N ILE A 241 6.66 -12.49 12.86
CA ILE A 241 7.07 -12.81 11.49
C ILE A 241 8.11 -13.93 11.48
N ASP A 242 9.03 -13.97 12.46
CA ASP A 242 10.00 -15.05 12.61
C ASP A 242 9.33 -16.40 12.91
N THR A 243 8.26 -16.40 13.71
CA THR A 243 7.44 -17.59 13.96
C THR A 243 6.79 -18.06 12.67
N VAL A 244 6.13 -17.17 11.93
CA VAL A 244 5.48 -17.51 10.66
C VAL A 244 6.49 -18.06 9.65
N MET A 245 7.65 -17.40 9.51
CA MET A 245 8.70 -17.81 8.57
C MET A 245 9.40 -19.12 8.95
N SER A 246 9.23 -19.59 10.19
CA SER A 246 9.73 -20.90 10.64
C SER A 246 8.77 -22.06 10.38
N LEU A 247 7.53 -21.78 9.96
CA LEU A 247 6.60 -22.82 9.52
C LEU A 247 7.10 -23.45 8.21
N GLU A 248 6.60 -24.65 7.90
CA GLU A 248 6.98 -25.39 6.69
C GLU A 248 5.77 -25.88 5.88
N GLY A 249 6.01 -26.24 4.62
CA GLY A 249 5.03 -26.86 3.74
C GLY A 249 3.72 -26.06 3.62
N ARG A 250 2.59 -26.75 3.83
CA ARG A 250 1.25 -26.15 3.73
C ARG A 250 0.99 -25.12 4.85
N ALA A 251 1.52 -25.35 6.05
CA ALA A 251 1.38 -24.43 7.18
C ALA A 251 2.00 -23.05 6.85
N LEU A 252 3.22 -23.05 6.28
CA LEU A 252 3.85 -21.83 5.81
C LEU A 252 3.02 -21.15 4.72
N HIS A 253 2.59 -21.91 3.72
CA HIS A 253 1.82 -21.34 2.60
C HIS A 253 0.53 -20.65 3.08
N ASP A 254 -0.22 -21.30 3.95
CA ASP A 254 -1.48 -20.77 4.48
C ASP A 254 -1.22 -19.52 5.34
N ALA A 255 -0.17 -19.53 6.17
CA ALA A 255 0.22 -18.38 6.97
C ALA A 255 0.62 -17.18 6.10
N LEU A 256 1.46 -17.38 5.08
CA LEU A 256 1.87 -16.30 4.19
C LEU A 256 0.70 -15.79 3.35
N LEU A 257 -0.23 -16.67 2.96
CA LEU A 257 -1.43 -16.26 2.25
C LEU A 257 -2.35 -15.40 3.13
N LEU A 258 -2.53 -15.79 4.40
CA LEU A 258 -3.28 -15.02 5.38
C LEU A 258 -2.70 -13.62 5.57
N LEU A 259 -1.37 -13.49 5.68
CA LEU A 259 -0.69 -12.20 5.76
C LEU A 259 -0.80 -11.35 4.48
N SER A 260 -1.23 -11.94 3.37
CA SER A 260 -1.38 -11.27 2.07
C SER A 260 -2.83 -10.91 1.75
N LEU A 261 -3.78 -11.15 2.66
CA LEU A 261 -5.17 -10.75 2.46
C LEU A 261 -5.30 -9.21 2.58
N PRO A 262 -6.14 -8.57 1.74
CA PRO A 262 -6.34 -7.12 1.71
C PRO A 262 -7.25 -6.56 2.81
#